data_AF-A0A1C3X4I8-F1
#
_entry.id   AF-A0A1C3X4I8-F1
#
_cell.length_a   1.000
_cell.length_b   1.000
_cell.length_c   1.000
_cell.angle_alpha   90.00
_cell.angle_beta   90.00
_cell.angle_gamma   90.00
#
_symmetry.space_group_name_H-M   'P 1'
#
loop_
_entity.id
_entity.type
_entity.pdbx_description
1 polymer ?
#
loop_
_entity_poly.entity_id
_entity_poly.type
_entity_poly.pdbx_seq_one_letter_code
_entity_poly.pdbx_strand_id
1 'polypeptide(L)'
;MIEAAKIWNEPNNKSHWDLLIDPDWAMFANLALAAGKAIRSAHPTLPRVLGGISPIDPSFMRSMQARGVLDHVDAVAVHGFPLDWNLWQIGEWPAKIEEIKAVTSLPVWVTEVGVSSFGAEEVQAWGLSRTADLLIGRAPRIHWYSLYDLPSAWEATTRHKEAEGSSYYRHFHMGLLREDGTPKAAAELFGQYAADMGLCQWFHFEDHRLDDAVRWMRRFGVRHLRTGLSWADSFRPNALDWFDRQMDALAEFEITVTFCFTPEHRGLEPHHTSPPLDVNEFADFCAQMVERYCTKTGLASSSGVSPPIREPTCVP
;
A
#
# COMPACT_ATOMS: atom_id res chain seq x y z
N MET A 1 8.37 10.35 7.90
CA MET A 1 8.53 11.16 6.67
C MET A 1 7.88 10.40 5.52
N ILE A 2 7.19 11.07 4.58
CA ILE A 2 6.67 10.39 3.38
C ILE A 2 7.85 10.06 2.45
N GLU A 3 8.03 8.78 2.12
CA GLU A 3 9.03 8.29 1.15
C GLU A 3 8.45 8.13 -0.27
N ALA A 4 7.13 7.94 -0.41
CA ALA A 4 6.47 7.70 -1.69
C ALA A 4 4.95 7.97 -1.62
N ALA A 5 4.35 8.29 -2.77
CA ALA A 5 2.90 8.43 -2.93
C ALA A 5 2.35 7.33 -3.88
N LYS A 6 1.53 6.42 -3.36
CA LYS A 6 0.82 5.38 -4.13
C LYS A 6 -0.53 5.89 -4.62
N ILE A 7 -0.72 5.88 -5.94
CA ILE A 7 -1.94 6.33 -6.60
C ILE A 7 -2.93 5.16 -6.66
N TRP A 8 -3.96 5.22 -5.83
CA TRP A 8 -5.02 4.22 -5.65
C TRP A 8 -4.61 2.88 -5.00
N ASN A 9 -5.60 2.10 -4.60
CA ASN A 9 -5.44 0.73 -4.10
C ASN A 9 -6.18 -0.26 -5.01
N GLU A 10 -5.54 -1.35 -5.42
CA GLU A 10 -6.15 -2.43 -6.23
C GLU A 10 -7.09 -1.96 -7.36
N PRO A 11 -6.64 -1.07 -8.28
CA PRO A 11 -7.50 -0.53 -9.34
C PRO A 11 -8.02 -1.58 -10.34
N ASN A 12 -7.49 -2.80 -10.31
CA ASN A 12 -7.99 -3.94 -11.08
C ASN A 12 -8.91 -4.88 -10.28
N ASN A 13 -9.29 -4.52 -9.05
CA ASN A 13 -10.21 -5.26 -8.21
C ASN A 13 -11.55 -4.51 -8.10
N LYS A 14 -12.67 -5.20 -8.37
CA LYS A 14 -14.03 -4.66 -8.21
C LYS A 14 -14.31 -4.07 -6.82
N SER A 15 -13.61 -4.57 -5.80
CA SER A 15 -13.67 -4.09 -4.41
C SER A 15 -13.11 -2.68 -4.21
N HIS A 16 -12.33 -2.16 -5.16
CA HIS A 16 -11.65 -0.87 -5.05
C HIS A 16 -11.84 0.05 -6.27
N TRP A 17 -12.28 -0.49 -7.42
CA TRP A 17 -12.61 0.26 -8.62
C TRP A 17 -13.78 -0.40 -9.37
N ASP A 18 -14.78 0.37 -9.79
CA ASP A 18 -15.97 -0.20 -10.45
C ASP A 18 -15.70 -0.58 -11.91
N LEU A 19 -15.42 -1.87 -12.13
CA LEU A 19 -15.19 -2.48 -13.44
C LEU A 19 -16.45 -2.59 -14.32
N LEU A 20 -17.66 -2.33 -13.80
CA LEU A 20 -18.87 -2.23 -14.63
C LEU A 20 -18.97 -0.85 -15.31
N ILE A 21 -18.47 0.19 -14.64
CA ILE A 21 -18.41 1.56 -15.16
C ILE A 21 -17.18 1.75 -16.07
N ASP A 22 -16.03 1.21 -15.66
CA ASP A 22 -14.74 1.39 -16.35
C ASP A 22 -14.06 0.04 -16.70
N PRO A 23 -14.66 -0.78 -17.59
CA PRO A 23 -14.23 -2.16 -17.85
C PRO A 23 -12.87 -2.31 -18.56
N ASP A 24 -12.34 -1.24 -19.16
CA ASP A 24 -11.04 -1.22 -19.84
C ASP A 24 -9.99 -0.32 -19.15
N TRP A 25 -10.32 0.18 -17.95
CA TRP A 25 -9.52 1.08 -17.12
C TRP A 25 -9.16 2.42 -17.80
N ALA A 26 -9.98 2.90 -18.75
CA ALA A 26 -9.76 4.18 -19.40
C ALA A 26 -9.95 5.37 -18.44
N MET A 27 -10.96 5.32 -17.56
CA MET A 27 -11.18 6.35 -16.54
C MET A 27 -10.09 6.28 -15.46
N PHE A 28 -9.71 5.08 -15.03
CA PHE A 28 -8.61 4.91 -14.08
C PHE A 28 -7.29 5.45 -14.62
N ALA A 29 -6.97 5.20 -15.90
CA ALA A 29 -5.77 5.73 -16.52
C ALA A 29 -5.77 7.27 -16.53
N ASN A 30 -6.90 7.92 -16.82
CA ASN A 30 -7.01 9.38 -16.76
C ASN A 30 -6.80 9.92 -15.33
N LEU A 31 -7.37 9.25 -14.32
CA LEU A 31 -7.16 9.55 -12.90
C LEU A 31 -5.68 9.41 -12.51
N ALA A 32 -5.03 8.32 -12.90
CA ALA A 32 -3.64 8.06 -12.59
C ALA A 32 -2.69 9.07 -13.27
N LEU A 33 -2.99 9.46 -14.51
CA LEU A 33 -2.28 10.52 -15.24
C LEU A 33 -2.43 11.88 -14.54
N ALA A 34 -3.64 12.25 -14.12
CA ALA A 34 -3.90 13.52 -13.43
C ALA A 34 -3.17 13.57 -12.09
N ALA A 35 -3.34 12.57 -11.23
CA ALA A 35 -2.67 12.48 -9.94
C ALA A 35 -1.14 12.42 -10.07
N GLY A 36 -0.60 11.64 -11.01
CA GLY A 36 0.84 11.52 -11.25
C GLY A 36 1.50 12.82 -11.75
N LYS A 37 0.74 13.70 -12.43
CA LYS A 37 1.16 15.06 -12.81
C LYS A 37 1.05 16.03 -11.63
N ALA A 38 -0.05 16.02 -10.89
CA ALA A 38 -0.28 16.92 -9.76
C ALA A 38 0.72 16.68 -8.62
N ILE A 39 0.95 15.41 -8.23
CA ILE A 39 1.99 15.01 -7.26
C ILE A 39 3.38 15.47 -7.73
N ARG A 40 3.67 15.39 -9.04
CA ARG A 40 4.97 15.79 -9.59
C ARG A 40 5.15 17.32 -9.61
N SER A 41 4.07 18.08 -9.76
CA SER A 41 4.08 19.54 -9.59
C SER A 41 4.29 19.94 -8.13
N ALA A 42 3.58 19.29 -7.21
CA ALA A 42 3.67 19.52 -5.76
C ALA A 42 5.05 19.19 -5.17
N HIS A 43 5.64 18.05 -5.57
CA HIS A 43 6.95 17.62 -5.09
C HIS A 43 7.76 16.95 -6.22
N PRO A 44 8.67 17.68 -6.90
CA PRO A 44 9.36 17.22 -8.11
C PRO A 44 10.12 15.89 -8.02
N THR A 45 10.56 15.48 -6.82
CA THR A 45 11.38 14.28 -6.61
C THR A 45 10.68 13.16 -5.83
N LEU A 46 9.41 13.32 -5.41
CA LEU A 46 8.73 12.28 -4.61
C LEU A 46 8.42 11.07 -5.50
N PRO A 47 8.87 9.84 -5.16
CA PRO A 47 8.48 8.64 -5.88
C PRO A 47 6.96 8.46 -5.92
N ARG A 48 6.41 8.29 -7.12
CA ARG A 48 5.01 7.96 -7.38
C ARG A 48 4.92 6.47 -7.70
N VAL A 49 4.00 5.77 -7.06
CA VAL A 49 3.81 4.33 -7.23
C VAL A 49 2.43 4.11 -7.84
N LEU A 50 2.34 3.36 -8.94
CA LEU A 50 1.04 2.94 -9.47
C LEU A 50 0.36 1.98 -8.47
N GLY A 51 -0.95 2.14 -8.27
CA GLY A 51 -1.75 1.36 -7.34
C GLY A 51 -1.51 -0.14 -7.44
N GLY A 52 -1.21 -0.76 -6.30
CA GLY A 52 -0.84 -2.17 -6.24
C GLY A 52 -1.97 -3.09 -6.66
N ILE A 53 -1.71 -3.99 -7.60
CA ILE A 53 -2.75 -4.81 -8.25
C ILE A 53 -3.02 -6.14 -7.56
N SER A 54 -4.29 -6.53 -7.52
CA SER A 54 -4.79 -7.82 -7.00
C SER A 54 -6.01 -8.26 -7.82
N PRO A 55 -5.97 -9.35 -8.60
CA PRO A 55 -4.83 -10.25 -8.79
C PRO A 55 -3.63 -9.58 -9.49
N ILE A 56 -2.48 -10.24 -9.44
CA ILE A 56 -1.31 -9.86 -10.23
C ILE A 56 -1.60 -10.18 -11.71
N ASP A 57 -1.65 -9.14 -12.54
CA ASP A 57 -2.02 -9.20 -13.96
C ASP A 57 -1.11 -8.32 -14.83
N PRO A 58 -0.28 -8.92 -15.71
CA PRO A 58 0.52 -8.19 -16.70
C PRO A 58 -0.33 -7.46 -17.77
N SER A 59 -1.61 -7.81 -17.95
CA SER A 59 -2.49 -7.23 -18.96
C SER A 59 -2.98 -5.84 -18.55
N PHE A 60 -3.37 -5.66 -17.28
CA PHE A 60 -3.58 -4.36 -16.67
C PHE A 60 -2.35 -3.45 -16.86
N MET A 61 -1.14 -3.95 -16.56
CA MET A 61 0.10 -3.19 -16.71
C MET A 61 0.36 -2.75 -18.16
N ARG A 62 0.10 -3.64 -19.14
CA ARG A 62 0.15 -3.29 -20.57
C ARG A 62 -0.91 -2.24 -20.97
N SER A 63 -2.13 -2.30 -20.42
CA SER A 63 -3.16 -1.28 -20.64
C SER A 63 -2.70 0.09 -20.11
N MET A 64 -2.18 0.13 -18.88
CA MET A 64 -1.65 1.35 -18.27
C MET A 64 -0.46 1.93 -19.06
N GLN A 65 0.45 1.07 -19.55
CA GLN A 65 1.55 1.47 -20.41
C GLN A 65 1.06 2.05 -21.75
N ALA A 66 0.12 1.39 -22.43
CA ALA A 66 -0.42 1.84 -23.70
C ALA A 66 -1.18 3.17 -23.60
N ARG A 67 -1.63 3.54 -22.39
CA ARG A 67 -2.28 4.82 -22.07
C ARG A 67 -1.31 5.88 -21.50
N GLY A 68 -0.01 5.61 -21.47
CA GLY A 68 1.04 6.55 -21.00
C GLY A 68 1.10 6.72 -19.47
N VAL A 69 0.39 5.90 -18.69
CA VAL A 69 0.38 6.02 -17.21
C VAL A 69 1.77 5.76 -16.62
N LEU A 70 2.52 4.83 -17.21
CA LEU A 70 3.85 4.45 -16.71
C LEU A 70 4.90 5.54 -16.89
N ASP A 71 4.69 6.53 -17.76
CA ASP A 71 5.57 7.70 -17.92
C ASP A 71 5.40 8.70 -16.76
N HIS A 72 4.34 8.54 -15.95
CA HIS A 72 3.98 9.43 -14.84
C HIS A 72 4.14 8.79 -13.46
N VAL A 73 4.71 7.59 -13.37
CA VAL A 73 5.07 6.91 -12.11
C VAL A 73 6.53 6.45 -12.12
N ASP A 74 7.09 6.25 -10.93
CA ASP A 74 8.49 5.87 -10.71
C ASP A 74 8.64 4.40 -10.28
N ALA A 75 7.54 3.74 -9.90
CA ALA A 75 7.43 2.31 -9.62
C ALA A 75 6.01 1.78 -9.90
N VAL A 76 5.88 0.47 -10.07
CA VAL A 76 4.58 -0.24 -10.07
C VAL A 76 4.48 -1.15 -8.85
N ALA A 77 3.27 -1.46 -8.42
CA ALA A 77 3.06 -2.34 -7.27
C ALA A 77 2.19 -3.56 -7.58
N VAL A 78 2.38 -4.60 -6.79
CA VAL A 78 1.58 -5.83 -6.75
C VAL A 78 1.18 -6.16 -5.33
N HIS A 79 0.03 -6.82 -5.18
CA HIS A 79 -0.43 -7.41 -3.92
C HIS A 79 -0.54 -8.92 -4.05
N GLY A 80 -0.46 -9.66 -2.94
CA GLY A 80 -0.63 -11.11 -2.98
C GLY A 80 -0.98 -11.76 -1.64
N PHE A 81 -1.97 -12.64 -1.71
CA PHE A 81 -2.56 -13.40 -0.61
C PHE A 81 -2.85 -14.85 -1.07
N PRO A 82 -1.80 -15.62 -1.43
CA PRO A 82 -1.92 -16.95 -2.05
C PRO A 82 -2.49 -18.05 -1.14
N LEU A 83 -2.63 -17.79 0.17
CA LEU A 83 -3.27 -18.70 1.12
C LEU A 83 -4.76 -18.37 1.36
N ASP A 84 -5.25 -17.26 0.81
CA ASP A 84 -6.50 -16.64 1.23
C ASP A 84 -7.44 -16.27 0.07
N TRP A 85 -6.94 -15.52 -0.92
CA TRP A 85 -7.77 -14.93 -1.98
C TRP A 85 -7.22 -15.12 -3.41
N ASN A 86 -5.93 -15.39 -3.59
CA ASN A 86 -5.37 -15.61 -4.93
C ASN A 86 -5.20 -17.10 -5.24
N LEU A 87 -5.45 -17.46 -6.51
CA LEU A 87 -5.45 -18.84 -7.00
C LEU A 87 -4.08 -19.28 -7.54
N TRP A 88 -3.03 -19.08 -6.75
CA TRP A 88 -1.66 -19.54 -7.01
C TRP A 88 -0.95 -19.84 -5.69
N GLN A 89 0.05 -20.73 -5.70
CA GLN A 89 0.73 -21.19 -4.50
C GLN A 89 1.78 -20.19 -4.01
N ILE A 90 1.98 -20.04 -2.70
CA ILE A 90 2.95 -19.08 -2.14
C ILE A 90 4.36 -19.19 -2.75
N GLY A 91 4.80 -20.40 -3.11
CA GLY A 91 6.10 -20.63 -3.77
C GLY A 91 6.26 -19.98 -5.15
N GLU A 92 5.16 -19.57 -5.79
CA GLU A 92 5.14 -18.91 -7.11
C GLU A 92 5.38 -17.40 -7.02
N TRP A 93 5.51 -16.82 -5.82
CA TRP A 93 5.82 -15.39 -5.60
C TRP A 93 6.94 -14.85 -6.51
N PRO A 94 8.11 -15.52 -6.65
CA PRO A 94 9.15 -15.06 -7.56
C PRO A 94 8.69 -14.99 -9.02
N ALA A 95 7.95 -16.00 -9.50
CA ALA A 95 7.42 -16.01 -10.86
C ALA A 95 6.41 -14.88 -11.08
N LYS A 96 5.55 -14.59 -10.09
CA LYS A 96 4.59 -13.49 -10.12
C LYS A 96 5.25 -12.10 -10.19
N ILE A 97 6.42 -11.92 -9.58
CA ILE A 97 7.24 -10.71 -9.76
C ILE A 97 7.80 -10.62 -11.18
N GLU A 98 8.36 -11.72 -11.71
CA GLU A 98 8.95 -11.74 -13.05
C GLU A 98 7.88 -11.57 -14.16
N GLU A 99 6.64 -12.05 -13.96
CA GLU A 99 5.50 -11.79 -14.85
C GLU A 99 5.25 -10.29 -15.09
N ILE A 100 5.45 -9.45 -14.07
CA ILE A 100 5.30 -8.00 -14.17
C ILE A 100 6.57 -7.33 -14.72
N LYS A 101 7.77 -7.75 -14.28
CA LYS A 101 9.04 -7.26 -14.86
C LYS A 101 9.15 -7.55 -16.36
N ALA A 102 8.52 -8.61 -16.85
CA ALA A 102 8.46 -8.92 -18.28
C ALA A 102 7.67 -7.90 -19.12
N VAL A 103 6.87 -7.02 -18.49
CA VAL A 103 6.05 -5.99 -19.17
C VAL A 103 6.37 -4.55 -18.76
N THR A 104 7.32 -4.32 -17.85
CA THR A 104 7.76 -2.96 -17.48
C THR A 104 9.21 -2.94 -17.01
N SER A 105 9.92 -1.86 -17.33
CA SER A 105 11.26 -1.56 -16.81
C SER A 105 11.24 -0.89 -15.42
N LEU A 106 10.06 -0.50 -14.92
CA LEU A 106 9.91 0.12 -13.61
C LEU A 106 10.14 -0.90 -12.47
N PRO A 107 10.67 -0.47 -11.31
CA PRO A 107 10.74 -1.32 -10.12
C PRO A 107 9.36 -1.85 -9.71
N VAL A 108 9.28 -3.15 -9.38
CA VAL A 108 8.06 -3.82 -8.92
C VAL A 108 8.08 -3.93 -7.40
N TRP A 109 7.17 -3.22 -6.72
CA TRP A 109 7.04 -3.20 -5.26
C TRP A 109 5.95 -4.18 -4.81
N VAL A 110 6.12 -4.85 -3.67
CA VAL A 110 5.05 -5.63 -3.03
C VAL A 110 4.40 -4.76 -1.95
N THR A 111 3.44 -3.93 -2.32
CA THR A 111 2.84 -2.97 -1.38
C THR A 111 1.82 -3.58 -0.44
N GLU A 112 1.43 -4.84 -0.63
CA GLU A 112 0.56 -5.57 0.30
C GLU A 112 0.79 -7.08 0.13
N VAL A 113 1.20 -7.76 1.20
CA VAL A 113 1.27 -9.22 1.26
C VAL A 113 0.89 -9.69 2.65
N GLY A 114 0.16 -10.77 2.76
CA GLY A 114 -0.20 -11.33 4.06
C GLY A 114 -0.66 -12.78 3.97
N VAL A 115 -0.85 -13.36 5.15
CA VAL A 115 -1.50 -14.66 5.34
C VAL A 115 -2.47 -14.52 6.50
N SER A 116 -3.70 -14.99 6.33
CA SER A 116 -4.68 -15.01 7.41
C SER A 116 -4.34 -16.06 8.45
N SER A 117 -4.49 -15.72 9.73
CA SER A 117 -4.49 -16.70 10.84
C SER A 117 -5.82 -17.45 10.98
N PHE A 118 -6.76 -17.31 10.03
CA PHE A 118 -8.05 -17.99 10.07
C PHE A 118 -7.88 -19.52 9.99
N GLY A 119 -8.09 -20.18 11.12
CA GLY A 119 -7.96 -21.62 11.30
C GLY A 119 -6.80 -22.03 12.23
N ALA A 120 -5.67 -21.31 12.19
CA ALA A 120 -4.51 -21.50 13.06
C ALA A 120 -3.53 -20.32 12.95
N GLU A 121 -2.89 -19.90 14.05
CA GLU A 121 -1.92 -18.79 14.03
C GLU A 121 -0.55 -19.23 13.50
N GLU A 122 -0.24 -20.51 13.62
CA GLU A 122 0.96 -21.16 13.09
C GLU A 122 1.02 -21.08 11.56
N VAL A 123 -0.13 -21.03 10.88
CA VAL A 123 -0.22 -20.84 9.42
C VAL A 123 0.25 -19.43 9.03
N GLN A 124 -0.13 -18.40 9.80
CA GLN A 124 0.36 -17.05 9.60
C GLN A 124 1.84 -16.93 9.94
N ALA A 125 2.30 -17.54 11.04
CA ALA A 125 3.71 -17.53 11.43
C ALA A 125 4.62 -18.19 10.37
N TRP A 126 4.23 -19.36 9.87
CA TRP A 126 4.90 -20.02 8.74
C TRP A 126 4.83 -19.17 7.46
N GLY A 127 3.65 -18.62 7.16
CA GLY A 127 3.40 -17.83 5.96
C GLY A 127 4.23 -16.55 5.91
N LEU A 128 4.42 -15.89 7.05
CA LEU A 128 5.28 -14.73 7.24
C LEU A 128 6.74 -15.05 6.92
N SER A 129 7.30 -16.06 7.58
CA SER A 129 8.68 -16.50 7.33
C SER A 129 8.88 -16.94 5.88
N ARG A 130 7.93 -17.70 5.32
CA ARG A 130 8.00 -18.14 3.93
C ARG A 130 7.88 -16.99 2.93
N THR A 131 7.12 -15.95 3.26
CA THR A 131 7.01 -14.71 2.45
C THR A 131 8.34 -13.95 2.48
N ALA A 132 8.97 -13.82 3.65
CA ALA A 132 10.27 -13.17 3.79
C ALA A 132 11.34 -13.84 2.91
N ASP A 133 11.49 -15.18 2.99
CA ASP A 133 12.40 -15.98 2.15
C ASP A 133 12.19 -15.75 0.63
N LEU A 134 10.93 -15.52 0.24
CA LEU A 134 10.52 -15.42 -1.16
C LEU A 134 10.56 -13.99 -1.72
N LEU A 135 10.53 -12.96 -0.89
CA LEU A 135 10.46 -11.57 -1.36
C LEU A 135 11.67 -10.70 -0.99
N ILE A 136 12.30 -10.91 0.17
CA ILE A 136 13.47 -10.13 0.58
C ILE A 136 14.60 -10.33 -0.45
N GLY A 137 15.20 -9.22 -0.89
CA GLY A 137 16.20 -9.20 -1.97
C GLY A 137 15.63 -9.37 -3.39
N ARG A 138 14.33 -9.64 -3.58
CA ARG A 138 13.68 -9.72 -4.91
C ARG A 138 12.81 -8.52 -5.26
N ALA A 139 12.19 -7.88 -4.27
CA ALA A 139 11.45 -6.63 -4.40
C ALA A 139 12.09 -5.55 -3.51
N PRO A 140 12.24 -4.30 -3.99
CA PRO A 140 12.92 -3.22 -3.24
C PRO A 140 12.07 -2.68 -2.08
N ARG A 141 10.76 -2.92 -2.08
CA ARG A 141 9.85 -2.56 -0.99
C ARG A 141 8.78 -3.62 -0.85
N ILE A 142 8.58 -4.08 0.39
CA ILE A 142 7.65 -5.14 0.78
C ILE A 142 6.89 -4.62 2.01
N HIS A 143 5.56 -4.79 2.05
CA HIS A 143 4.75 -4.41 3.21
C HIS A 143 3.81 -5.54 3.62
N TRP A 144 3.97 -6.03 4.86
CA TRP A 144 3.11 -7.05 5.46
C TRP A 144 1.77 -6.48 5.91
N TYR A 145 0.67 -7.05 5.44
CA TYR A 145 -0.70 -6.73 5.84
C TYR A 145 -1.20 -7.80 6.83
N SER A 146 -1.55 -7.46 8.09
CA SER A 146 -1.63 -6.13 8.71
C SER A 146 -1.01 -6.11 10.12
N LEU A 147 -1.01 -4.95 10.79
CA LEU A 147 -0.63 -4.87 12.20
C LEU A 147 -1.76 -5.40 13.09
N TYR A 148 -2.97 -4.88 12.93
CA TYR A 148 -4.17 -5.31 13.67
C TYR A 148 -5.12 -6.11 12.77
N ASP A 149 -5.81 -7.07 13.39
CA ASP A 149 -7.04 -7.62 12.85
C ASP A 149 -8.07 -6.52 12.62
N LEU A 150 -8.88 -6.70 11.58
CA LEU A 150 -10.07 -5.88 11.36
C LEU A 150 -11.09 -6.21 12.48
N PRO A 151 -11.61 -5.23 13.23
CA PRO A 151 -12.60 -5.50 14.27
C PRO A 151 -13.83 -6.21 13.71
N SER A 152 -14.30 -7.23 14.42
CA SER A 152 -15.46 -8.05 14.01
C SER A 152 -16.77 -7.26 13.89
N ALA A 153 -16.85 -6.11 14.56
CA ALA A 153 -17.98 -5.16 14.50
C ALA A 153 -17.86 -4.14 13.35
N TRP A 154 -16.75 -4.10 12.61
CA TRP A 154 -16.59 -3.25 11.44
C TRP A 154 -16.90 -4.05 10.18
N GLU A 155 -17.55 -3.42 9.20
CA GLU A 155 -17.73 -4.06 7.91
C GLU A 155 -16.37 -4.26 7.23
N ALA A 156 -16.13 -5.45 6.69
CA ALA A 156 -15.12 -5.62 5.66
C ALA A 156 -15.67 -4.91 4.41
N THR A 157 -15.32 -3.63 4.25
CA THR A 157 -15.93 -2.60 3.38
C THR A 157 -16.05 -2.92 1.89
N THR A 158 -15.66 -4.13 1.48
CA THR A 158 -15.29 -4.49 0.11
C THR A 158 -15.86 -5.84 -0.35
N ARG A 159 -16.56 -6.61 0.50
CA ARG A 159 -16.84 -8.05 0.30
C ARG A 159 -18.25 -8.50 0.72
N HIS A 160 -18.85 -9.43 -0.03
CA HIS A 160 -20.23 -9.91 0.21
C HIS A 160 -20.23 -11.24 0.97
N LYS A 161 -20.69 -11.21 2.23
CA LYS A 161 -20.69 -12.36 3.15
C LYS A 161 -21.34 -13.63 2.60
N GLU A 162 -22.45 -13.52 1.84
CA GLU A 162 -23.11 -14.70 1.27
C GLU A 162 -22.37 -15.30 0.05
N ALA A 163 -21.56 -14.52 -0.66
CA ALA A 163 -20.94 -14.93 -1.93
C ALA A 163 -19.55 -15.55 -1.78
N GLU A 164 -18.88 -15.33 -0.63
CA GLU A 164 -17.44 -15.58 -0.48
C GLU A 164 -17.08 -16.70 0.51
N GLY A 165 -18.08 -17.27 1.18
CA GLY A 165 -17.89 -18.42 2.06
C GLY A 165 -16.84 -18.18 3.16
N SER A 166 -15.86 -19.08 3.29
CA SER A 166 -14.80 -18.95 4.28
C SER A 166 -13.82 -17.81 4.00
N SER A 167 -13.68 -17.37 2.75
CA SER A 167 -12.76 -16.28 2.37
C SER A 167 -13.16 -14.93 2.97
N TYR A 168 -14.46 -14.72 3.24
CA TYR A 168 -14.96 -13.54 3.96
C TYR A 168 -14.35 -13.42 5.37
N TYR A 169 -14.27 -14.53 6.12
CA TYR A 169 -13.79 -14.50 7.50
C TYR A 169 -12.27 -14.26 7.60
N ARG A 170 -11.52 -14.57 6.54
CA ARG A 170 -10.07 -14.37 6.48
C ARG A 170 -9.66 -12.89 6.67
N HIS A 171 -10.50 -11.96 6.22
CA HIS A 171 -10.28 -10.50 6.36
C HIS A 171 -10.15 -10.05 7.82
N PHE A 172 -10.80 -10.73 8.76
CA PHE A 172 -10.79 -10.40 10.20
C PHE A 172 -9.58 -10.99 10.94
N HIS A 173 -8.68 -11.68 10.25
CA HIS A 173 -7.59 -12.45 10.85
C HIS A 173 -6.21 -12.20 10.19
N MET A 174 -6.03 -11.06 9.52
CA MET A 174 -4.79 -10.68 8.83
C MET A 174 -3.73 -10.03 9.73
N GLY A 175 -4.11 -9.55 10.91
CA GLY A 175 -3.20 -8.84 11.81
C GLY A 175 -2.14 -9.74 12.43
N LEU A 176 -0.98 -9.17 12.74
CA LEU A 176 -0.01 -9.71 13.70
C LEU A 176 -0.54 -9.65 15.14
N LEU A 177 -1.45 -8.71 15.41
CA LEU A 177 -2.18 -8.51 16.64
C LEU A 177 -3.68 -8.81 16.40
N ARG A 178 -4.37 -9.30 17.43
CA ARG A 178 -5.84 -9.39 17.45
C ARG A 178 -6.48 -8.00 17.55
N GLU A 179 -7.80 -7.90 17.43
CA GLU A 179 -8.53 -6.62 17.47
C GLU A 179 -8.31 -5.84 18.78
N ASP A 180 -8.03 -6.55 19.89
CA ASP A 180 -7.71 -6.03 21.22
C ASP A 180 -6.22 -5.67 21.43
N GLY A 181 -5.37 -5.87 20.42
CA GLY A 181 -3.92 -5.66 20.50
C GLY A 181 -3.12 -6.82 21.11
N THR A 182 -3.75 -7.94 21.47
CA THR A 182 -3.04 -9.13 21.95
C THR A 182 -2.23 -9.76 20.81
N PRO A 183 -0.90 -9.98 20.95
CA PRO A 183 -0.08 -10.54 19.89
C PRO A 183 -0.45 -11.98 19.53
N LYS A 184 -0.28 -12.31 18.25
CA LYS A 184 -0.37 -13.68 17.71
C LYS A 184 1.03 -14.30 17.53
N ALA A 185 1.09 -15.59 17.22
CA ALA A 185 2.34 -16.30 16.95
C ALA A 185 3.27 -15.59 15.93
N ALA A 186 2.72 -14.95 14.89
CA ALA A 186 3.52 -14.25 13.88
C ALA A 186 4.19 -12.95 14.39
N ALA A 187 3.64 -12.31 15.43
CA ALA A 187 4.22 -11.08 16.00
C ALA A 187 5.61 -11.31 16.61
N GLU A 188 5.88 -12.50 17.15
CA GLU A 188 7.20 -12.85 17.71
C GLU A 188 8.28 -12.98 16.63
N LEU A 189 7.88 -13.28 15.40
CA LEU A 189 8.77 -13.45 14.26
C LEU A 189 8.97 -12.15 13.46
N PHE A 190 7.95 -11.29 13.36
CA PHE A 190 7.95 -10.14 12.47
C PHE A 190 9.15 -9.18 12.66
N GLY A 191 9.57 -8.95 13.90
CA GLY A 191 10.73 -8.10 14.21
C GLY A 191 12.06 -8.59 13.62
N GLN A 192 12.16 -9.85 13.21
CA GLN A 192 13.33 -10.41 12.52
C GLN A 192 13.43 -9.94 11.06
N TYR A 193 12.32 -9.48 10.48
CA TYR A 193 12.21 -9.07 9.07
C TYR A 193 11.90 -7.58 8.88
N ALA A 194 11.55 -6.86 9.95
CA ALA A 194 11.05 -5.47 9.93
C ALA A 194 11.99 -4.42 9.30
N ALA A 195 13.28 -4.75 9.15
CA ALA A 195 14.27 -3.93 8.47
C ALA A 195 14.09 -3.92 6.93
N ASP A 196 13.70 -5.06 6.34
CA ASP A 196 13.56 -5.26 4.89
C ASP A 196 12.09 -5.38 4.44
N MET A 197 11.20 -5.76 5.36
CA MET A 197 9.76 -5.89 5.15
C MET A 197 9.01 -4.97 6.11
N GLY A 198 8.42 -3.90 5.58
CA GLY A 198 7.61 -2.95 6.34
C GLY A 198 6.23 -3.51 6.71
N LEU A 199 5.39 -2.67 7.31
CA LEU A 199 3.98 -2.97 7.57
C LEU A 199 3.05 -2.20 6.63
N CYS A 200 1.92 -2.80 6.30
CA CYS A 200 0.76 -2.12 5.73
C CYS A 200 -0.35 -2.09 6.79
N GLN A 201 -0.66 -0.90 7.31
CA GLN A 201 -1.77 -0.69 8.24
C GLN A 201 -2.58 0.51 7.76
N TRP A 202 -3.86 0.28 7.45
CA TRP A 202 -4.82 1.35 7.24
C TRP A 202 -5.35 1.83 8.59
N PHE A 203 -5.33 3.13 8.85
CA PHE A 203 -6.01 3.73 9.99
C PHE A 203 -7.32 4.34 9.52
N HIS A 204 -8.43 3.86 10.07
CA HIS A 204 -9.74 4.44 9.79
C HIS A 204 -9.82 5.86 10.37
N PHE A 205 -10.82 6.63 9.93
CA PHE A 205 -11.06 7.96 10.47
C PHE A 205 -11.23 7.92 12.00
N GLU A 206 -10.44 8.71 12.72
CA GLU A 206 -10.39 8.74 14.19
C GLU A 206 -10.10 7.36 14.86
N ASP A 207 -9.32 6.49 14.21
CA ASP A 207 -8.94 5.18 14.78
C ASP A 207 -8.15 5.34 16.09
N HIS A 208 -8.84 5.05 17.21
CA HIS A 208 -8.33 5.12 18.57
C HIS A 208 -7.06 4.28 18.82
N ARG A 209 -6.75 3.31 17.95
CA ARG A 209 -5.58 2.42 18.09
C ARG A 209 -4.28 3.07 17.59
N LEU A 210 -4.32 4.26 16.98
CA LEU A 210 -3.15 4.91 16.36
C LEU A 210 -1.92 4.98 17.29
N ASP A 211 -2.07 5.47 18.52
CA ASP A 211 -0.93 5.63 19.44
C ASP A 211 -0.38 4.28 19.93
N ASP A 212 -1.23 3.26 19.99
CA ASP A 212 -0.88 1.89 20.38
C ASP A 212 -0.18 1.16 19.24
N ALA A 213 -0.65 1.38 18.01
CA ALA A 213 -0.03 0.93 16.78
C ALA A 213 1.40 1.47 16.67
N VAL A 214 1.60 2.77 16.90
CA VAL A 214 2.94 3.39 16.91
C VAL A 214 3.88 2.71 17.91
N ARG A 215 3.41 2.40 19.13
CA ARG A 215 4.23 1.68 20.13
C ARG A 215 4.58 0.27 19.69
N TRP A 216 3.67 -0.45 19.04
CA TRP A 216 3.95 -1.76 18.46
C TRP A 216 4.92 -1.72 17.27
N MET A 217 4.76 -0.75 16.36
CA MET A 217 5.65 -0.56 15.22
C MET A 217 7.09 -0.26 15.68
N ARG A 218 7.26 0.62 16.69
CA ARG A 218 8.56 0.83 17.37
C ARG A 218 9.11 -0.47 17.98
N ARG A 219 8.28 -1.24 18.69
CA ARG A 219 8.69 -2.51 19.32
C ARG A 219 9.17 -3.56 18.30
N PHE A 220 8.56 -3.60 17.13
CA PHE A 220 8.97 -4.48 16.03
C PHE A 220 10.18 -3.96 15.25
N GLY A 221 10.62 -2.72 15.45
CA GLY A 221 11.69 -2.12 14.64
C GLY A 221 11.28 -1.78 13.21
N VAL A 222 9.98 -1.48 13.00
CA VAL A 222 9.43 -1.11 11.70
C VAL A 222 10.10 0.16 11.19
N ARG A 223 10.67 0.09 9.98
CA ARG A 223 11.20 1.24 9.26
C ARG A 223 10.21 1.79 8.23
N HIS A 224 9.75 0.92 7.34
CA HIS A 224 8.86 1.27 6.24
C HIS A 224 7.39 1.01 6.63
N LEU A 225 6.54 1.99 6.41
CA LEU A 225 5.11 1.90 6.69
C LEU A 225 4.32 2.28 5.44
N ARG A 226 3.38 1.44 5.05
CA ARG A 226 2.29 1.84 4.16
C ARG A 226 1.02 2.11 4.97
N THR A 227 0.47 3.29 4.78
CA THR A 227 -0.89 3.69 5.22
C THR A 227 -1.55 4.45 4.06
N GLY A 228 -2.61 5.21 4.32
CA GLY A 228 -3.18 6.12 3.34
C GLY A 228 -4.01 7.25 3.92
N LEU A 229 -4.30 8.23 3.06
CA LEU A 229 -5.18 9.36 3.33
C LEU A 229 -6.36 9.28 2.36
N SER A 230 -7.56 9.35 2.91
CA SER A 230 -8.80 9.09 2.19
C SER A 230 -9.41 10.39 1.65
N TRP A 231 -9.52 10.52 0.33
CA TRP A 231 -10.21 11.63 -0.33
C TRP A 231 -11.70 11.65 0.04
N ALA A 232 -12.36 10.49 0.12
CA ALA A 232 -13.70 10.38 0.70
C ALA A 232 -13.78 10.94 2.13
N ASP A 233 -12.80 10.61 3.00
CA ASP A 233 -12.80 11.13 4.37
C ASP A 233 -12.38 12.61 4.45
N SER A 234 -11.76 13.19 3.42
CA SER A 234 -11.41 14.62 3.40
C SER A 234 -12.63 15.55 3.40
N PHE A 235 -13.83 15.02 3.13
CA PHE A 235 -15.11 15.71 3.24
C PHE A 235 -15.78 15.56 4.62
N ARG A 236 -15.19 14.81 5.56
CA ARG A 236 -15.70 14.72 6.94
C ARG A 236 -15.38 16.02 7.71
N PRO A 237 -16.19 16.37 8.73
CA PRO A 237 -15.80 17.38 9.72
C PRO A 237 -14.41 17.07 10.31
N ASN A 238 -13.59 18.10 10.52
CA ASN A 238 -12.25 18.02 11.12
C ASN A 238 -11.25 17.10 10.39
N ALA A 239 -11.47 16.77 9.10
CA ALA A 239 -10.64 15.79 8.41
C ALA A 239 -9.14 16.12 8.37
N LEU A 240 -8.79 17.40 8.20
CA LEU A 240 -7.39 17.85 8.23
C LEU A 240 -6.76 17.75 9.62
N ASP A 241 -7.55 17.85 10.70
CA ASP A 241 -7.04 17.70 12.07
C ASP A 241 -6.73 16.23 12.36
N TRP A 242 -7.58 15.31 11.87
CA TRP A 242 -7.30 13.87 11.91
C TRP A 242 -6.08 13.50 11.07
N PHE A 243 -5.98 14.00 9.83
CA PHE A 243 -4.83 13.72 8.96
C PHE A 243 -3.53 14.30 9.53
N ASP A 244 -3.56 15.50 10.12
CA ASP A 244 -2.41 16.06 10.86
C ASP A 244 -2.01 15.15 12.03
N ARG A 245 -2.95 14.78 12.90
CA ARG A 245 -2.68 13.85 14.01
C ARG A 245 -2.07 12.53 13.52
N GLN A 246 -2.60 11.96 12.44
CA GLN A 246 -2.11 10.68 11.90
C GLN A 246 -0.68 10.83 11.38
N MET A 247 -0.43 11.84 10.53
CA MET A 247 0.87 12.02 9.90
C MET A 247 1.96 12.47 10.90
N ASP A 248 1.60 13.25 11.92
CA ASP A 248 2.51 13.63 13.01
C ASP A 248 2.84 12.42 13.91
N ALA A 249 1.85 11.58 14.26
CA ALA A 249 2.08 10.36 15.05
C ALA A 249 2.95 9.32 14.31
N LEU A 250 2.87 9.28 12.98
CA LEU A 250 3.65 8.38 12.13
C LEU A 250 4.97 8.98 11.62
N ALA A 251 5.32 10.21 12.02
CA ALA A 251 6.41 10.98 11.42
C ALA A 251 7.80 10.32 11.47
N GLU A 252 8.03 9.38 12.38
CA GLU A 252 9.29 8.63 12.52
C GLU A 252 9.51 7.53 11.46
N PHE A 253 8.44 7.05 10.82
CA PHE A 253 8.51 5.97 9.83
C PHE A 253 8.77 6.51 8.41
N GLU A 254 9.31 5.69 7.52
CA GLU A 254 9.39 5.97 6.08
C GLU A 254 8.06 5.55 5.43
N ILE A 255 7.20 6.52 5.12
CA ILE A 255 5.80 6.30 4.77
C ILE A 255 5.58 6.24 3.26
N THR A 256 5.11 5.10 2.74
CA THR A 256 4.41 5.05 1.46
C THR A 256 2.93 5.43 1.70
N VAL A 257 2.53 6.66 1.37
CA VAL A 257 1.12 7.09 1.54
C VAL A 257 0.28 6.66 0.35
N THR A 258 -0.84 5.99 0.59
CA THR A 258 -1.80 5.62 -0.45
C THR A 258 -2.92 6.66 -0.54
N PHE A 259 -3.23 7.14 -1.74
CA PHE A 259 -4.40 7.99 -2.00
C PHE A 259 -5.49 7.18 -2.71
N CYS A 260 -6.63 7.05 -2.04
CA CYS A 260 -7.96 6.61 -2.50
C CYS A 260 -8.95 7.31 -1.55
N PHE A 261 -10.23 7.04 -1.37
CA PHE A 261 -11.24 6.50 -2.28
C PHE A 261 -12.13 7.67 -2.78
N THR A 262 -13.04 7.44 -3.72
CA THR A 262 -13.93 8.49 -4.23
C THR A 262 -14.97 8.88 -3.16
N PRO A 263 -15.18 10.18 -2.84
CA PRO A 263 -16.32 10.59 -2.03
C PRO A 263 -17.63 10.29 -2.78
N GLU A 264 -18.64 9.74 -2.12
CA GLU A 264 -19.88 9.27 -2.77
C GLU A 264 -20.52 10.34 -3.69
N HIS A 265 -20.61 11.58 -3.21
CA HIS A 265 -21.19 12.71 -3.96
C HIS A 265 -20.28 13.27 -5.09
N ARG A 266 -19.10 12.68 -5.30
CA ARG A 266 -18.12 13.01 -6.36
C ARG A 266 -17.90 11.83 -7.33
N GLY A 267 -18.50 10.67 -7.10
CA GLY A 267 -18.49 9.54 -8.05
C GLY A 267 -19.55 9.67 -9.14
N LEU A 268 -19.40 8.89 -10.22
CA LEU A 268 -20.46 8.68 -11.21
C LEU A 268 -21.67 7.96 -10.60
N GLU A 269 -21.41 7.08 -9.64
CA GLU A 269 -22.37 6.45 -8.73
C GLU A 269 -21.97 6.79 -7.28
N PRO A 270 -22.92 6.79 -6.32
CA PRO A 270 -22.66 7.15 -4.92
C PRO A 270 -21.94 6.02 -4.17
N HIS A 271 -20.71 5.70 -4.59
CA HIS A 271 -19.91 4.61 -4.03
C HIS A 271 -18.41 4.90 -4.09
N HIS A 272 -17.68 4.40 -3.09
CA HIS A 272 -16.26 4.72 -2.89
C HIS A 272 -15.32 4.14 -3.98
N THR A 273 -15.78 3.13 -4.73
CA THR A 273 -15.08 2.54 -5.88
C THR A 273 -15.43 3.20 -7.21
N SER A 274 -16.40 4.11 -7.24
CA SER A 274 -16.87 4.72 -8.49
C SER A 274 -15.80 5.64 -9.07
N PRO A 275 -15.58 5.65 -10.40
CA PRO A 275 -14.74 6.68 -11.03
C PRO A 275 -15.32 8.08 -10.73
N PRO A 276 -14.47 9.10 -10.49
CA PRO A 276 -14.95 10.43 -10.14
C PRO A 276 -15.54 11.18 -11.34
N LEU A 277 -16.45 12.10 -11.03
CA LEU A 277 -17.02 13.07 -11.98
C LEU A 277 -15.94 13.98 -12.59
N ASP A 278 -14.94 14.35 -11.81
CA ASP A 278 -13.75 15.08 -12.25
C ASP A 278 -12.49 14.46 -11.63
N VAL A 279 -11.58 14.00 -12.49
CA VAL A 279 -10.28 13.44 -12.08
C VAL A 279 -9.34 14.49 -11.48
N ASN A 280 -9.54 15.78 -11.79
CA ASN A 280 -8.69 16.84 -11.30
C ASN A 280 -8.86 17.07 -9.80
N GLU A 281 -10.04 16.85 -9.23
CA GLU A 281 -10.25 17.02 -7.78
C GLU A 281 -9.51 15.97 -6.95
N PHE A 282 -9.43 14.72 -7.45
CA PHE A 282 -8.56 13.71 -6.84
C PHE A 282 -7.07 14.06 -6.99
N ALA A 283 -6.69 14.63 -8.14
CA ALA A 283 -5.32 15.08 -8.38
C ALA A 283 -4.93 16.26 -7.47
N ASP A 284 -5.83 17.22 -7.28
CA ASP A 284 -5.69 18.36 -6.37
C ASP A 284 -5.62 17.89 -4.92
N PHE A 285 -6.45 16.92 -4.51
CA PHE A 285 -6.32 16.29 -3.20
C PHE A 285 -4.93 15.66 -3.01
N CYS A 286 -4.45 14.87 -3.99
CA CYS A 286 -3.12 14.27 -3.93
C CYS A 286 -2.01 15.33 -3.80
N ALA A 287 -2.08 16.41 -4.58
CA ALA A 287 -1.12 17.51 -4.49
C ALA A 287 -1.16 18.21 -3.12
N GLN A 288 -2.34 18.60 -2.64
CA GLN A 288 -2.51 19.26 -1.34
C GLN A 288 -1.99 18.40 -0.17
N MET A 289 -2.25 17.09 -0.19
CA MET A 289 -1.73 16.19 0.86
C MET A 289 -0.20 16.04 0.77
N VAL A 290 0.37 15.99 -0.44
CA VAL A 290 1.82 15.97 -0.66
C VAL A 290 2.47 17.26 -0.16
N GLU A 291 1.95 18.43 -0.55
CA GLU A 291 2.44 19.74 -0.09
C GLU A 291 2.35 19.89 1.44
N ARG A 292 1.27 19.41 2.05
CA ARG A 292 1.06 19.50 3.50
C ARG A 292 2.02 18.62 4.29
N TYR A 293 2.26 17.38 3.86
CA TYR A 293 2.94 16.37 4.68
C TYR A 293 4.38 16.07 4.28
N CYS A 294 4.80 16.34 3.03
CA CYS A 294 6.20 16.23 2.63
C CYS A 294 7.01 17.44 3.14
N THR A 295 6.42 18.65 3.09
CA THR A 295 7.13 19.88 3.48
C THR A 295 7.26 20.05 4.99
N LYS A 296 6.29 19.58 5.78
CA LYS A 296 6.36 19.56 7.25
C LYS A 296 7.42 18.58 7.81
N THR A 297 7.78 17.53 7.08
CA THR A 297 8.62 16.43 7.59
C THR A 297 10.10 16.53 7.21
N GLY A 298 10.57 17.73 6.85
CA GLY A 298 11.93 17.98 6.37
C GLY A 298 13.05 17.75 7.40
N LEU A 299 13.68 16.58 7.34
CA LEU A 299 15.13 16.51 7.54
C LEU A 299 15.82 17.09 6.30
N ALA A 300 16.81 17.96 6.52
CA ALA A 300 17.55 18.61 5.44
C ALA A 300 18.22 17.58 4.52
N SER A 301 18.30 17.92 3.22
CA SER A 301 19.01 17.13 2.22
C SER A 301 20.50 16.99 2.57
N SER A 302 20.86 15.88 3.19
CA SER A 302 22.25 15.48 3.34
C SER A 302 22.80 15.13 1.95
N SER A 303 23.53 16.07 1.36
CA SER A 303 24.33 15.88 0.14
C SER A 303 25.53 14.99 0.45
N GLY A 304 25.25 13.72 0.78
CA GLY A 304 26.23 12.68 1.05
C GLY A 304 26.89 12.21 -0.23
N VAL A 305 27.91 12.94 -0.69
CA VAL A 305 28.82 12.45 -1.72
C VAL A 305 29.56 11.23 -1.18
N SER A 306 29.23 10.05 -1.68
CA SER A 306 29.99 8.82 -1.37
C SER A 306 31.45 9.00 -1.83
N PRO A 307 32.45 8.75 -0.95
CA PRO A 307 33.85 8.76 -1.38
C PRO A 307 34.11 7.59 -2.34
N PRO A 308 35.00 7.75 -3.33
CA PRO A 308 35.28 6.70 -4.30
C PRO A 308 35.96 5.51 -3.63
N ILE A 309 35.52 4.31 -4.00
CA ILE A 309 36.12 3.04 -3.59
C ILE A 309 37.57 3.02 -4.09
N ARG A 310 38.53 2.86 -3.19
CA ARG A 310 39.93 2.59 -3.57
C ARG A 310 40.11 1.09 -3.78
N GLU A 311 40.52 0.70 -4.97
CA GLU A 311 40.99 -0.66 -5.24
C GLU A 311 42.28 -0.97 -4.44
N PRO A 312 42.47 -2.22 -3.97
CA PRO A 312 43.68 -2.61 -3.27
C PRO A 312 44.83 -2.83 -4.24
N THR A 313 45.84 -1.95 -4.20
CA THR A 313 47.11 -2.19 -4.88
C THR A 313 47.84 -3.38 -4.27
N CYS A 314 47.96 -4.48 -5.03
CA CYS A 314 48.92 -5.53 -4.75
C CYS A 314 50.35 -4.98 -4.86
N VAL A 315 51.22 -5.37 -3.93
CA VAL A 315 52.63 -4.97 -3.85
C VAL A 315 53.47 -6.22 -3.64
N PRO A 316 54.58 -6.38 -4.37
CA PRO A 316 55.81 -6.99 -3.88
C PRO A 316 56.80 -5.92 -3.37
#